data_AF-A0A944VSA4-F1
#
_entry.id   AF-A0A944VSA4-F1
#
_cell.length_a   1.000
_cell.length_b   1.000
_cell.length_c   1.000
_cell.angle_alpha   90.00
_cell.angle_beta   90.00
_cell.angle_gamma   90.00
#
_symmetry.space_group_name_H-M   'P 1'
#
loop_
_entity.id
_entity.type
_entity.pdbx_description
1 polymer ?
#
loop_
_entity_poly.entity_id
_entity_poly.type
_entity_poly.pdbx_seq_one_letter_code
_entity_poly.pdbx_strand_id
1 'polypeptide(L)'
;MYLTNEKKLNYSFNGSYYTRKWNDYYPYVYFEKVYGGHGLLKKFSNISNDTGVVFHSSMISENQIASWESAGWCVYKKLYVCDQIMRYYSSDKMDGVTSITHKNLEVADFQYLLKLDERIFDRYWRNSSNSFHETLKSCVNNNLFLQKNNGELIGYAIL
;
A
#
# COMPACT_ATOMS: atom_id res chain seq x y z
N MET A 1 -15.94 -3.62 14.59
CA MET A 1 -16.07 -2.80 13.35
C MET A 1 -14.66 -2.50 12.84
N TYR A 2 -14.09 -3.40 12.01
CA TYR A 2 -12.71 -3.31 11.50
C TYR A 2 -12.61 -2.70 10.09
N LEU A 3 -13.75 -2.64 9.38
CA LEU A 3 -13.89 -2.17 8.01
C LEU A 3 -14.23 -0.67 7.95
N THR A 4 -13.49 0.15 8.68
CA THR A 4 -13.57 1.61 8.56
C THR A 4 -12.67 2.10 7.43
N ASN A 5 -13.04 3.19 6.76
CA ASN A 5 -12.18 3.79 5.74
C ASN A 5 -10.91 4.36 6.38
N GLU A 6 -11.05 5.00 7.55
CA GLU A 6 -9.92 5.57 8.27
C GLU A 6 -9.12 4.51 9.02
N LYS A 7 -7.79 4.63 8.94
CA LYS A 7 -6.83 3.84 9.71
C LYS A 7 -6.97 4.20 11.19
N LYS A 8 -7.57 3.30 11.96
CA LYS A 8 -7.84 3.51 13.39
C LYS A 8 -6.85 2.76 14.26
N LEU A 9 -6.22 3.47 15.21
CA LEU A 9 -5.40 2.84 16.25
C LEU A 9 -6.31 2.17 17.28
N ASN A 10 -6.06 0.90 17.55
CA ASN A 10 -6.78 0.12 18.54
C ASN A 10 -5.81 -0.37 19.60
N TYR A 11 -6.30 -0.42 20.84
CA TYR A 11 -5.57 -0.93 21.98
C TYR A 11 -6.24 -2.19 22.50
N SER A 12 -5.42 -3.15 22.94
CA SER A 12 -5.89 -4.34 23.63
C SER A 12 -4.82 -4.81 24.61
N PHE A 13 -5.20 -5.67 25.55
CA PHE A 13 -4.26 -6.28 26.49
C PHE A 13 -3.07 -6.96 25.79
N ASN A 14 -3.28 -7.54 24.60
CA ASN A 14 -2.23 -8.25 23.86
C ASN A 14 -1.34 -7.32 23.01
N GLY A 15 -1.64 -6.02 22.94
CA GLY A 15 -0.88 -5.04 22.17
C GLY A 15 -1.74 -4.01 21.44
N SER A 16 -1.10 -3.20 20.61
CA SER A 16 -1.70 -2.13 19.81
C SER A 16 -1.50 -2.36 18.32
N TYR A 17 -2.50 -1.95 17.54
CA TYR A 17 -2.55 -2.24 16.11
C TYR A 17 -3.49 -1.28 15.40
N TYR A 18 -3.26 -1.08 14.10
CA TYR A 18 -4.18 -0.36 13.24
C TYR A 18 -5.07 -1.31 12.45
N THR A 19 -6.31 -0.87 12.21
CA THR A 19 -7.21 -1.50 11.23
C THR A 19 -7.86 -0.48 10.32
N ARG A 20 -8.11 -0.88 9.07
CA ARG A 20 -9.02 -0.23 8.12
C ARG A 20 -9.48 -1.24 7.06
N LYS A 21 -10.38 -0.83 6.16
CA LYS A 21 -10.60 -1.56 4.91
C LYS A 21 -9.29 -1.68 4.14
N TRP A 22 -9.05 -2.86 3.58
CA TRP A 22 -7.93 -3.10 2.67
C TRP A 22 -8.03 -2.21 1.44
N ASN A 23 -9.18 -2.25 0.77
CA ASN A 23 -9.60 -1.33 -0.29
C ASN A 23 -11.14 -1.33 -0.42
N ASP A 24 -11.66 -0.63 -1.41
CA ASP A 24 -13.11 -0.51 -1.64
C ASP A 24 -13.75 -1.72 -2.34
N TYR A 25 -12.93 -2.66 -2.84
CA TYR A 25 -13.39 -3.78 -3.68
C TYR A 25 -13.46 -5.11 -2.92
N TYR A 26 -12.51 -5.35 -2.02
CA TYR A 26 -12.43 -6.58 -1.25
C TYR A 26 -12.78 -6.31 0.22
N PRO A 27 -13.65 -7.14 0.84
CA PRO A 27 -14.08 -6.96 2.23
C PRO A 27 -13.00 -7.43 3.23
N TYR A 28 -11.73 -7.21 2.91
CA TYR A 28 -10.60 -7.59 3.73
C TYR A 28 -10.22 -6.44 4.67
N VAL A 29 -9.68 -6.79 5.82
CA VAL A 29 -9.20 -5.84 6.81
C VAL A 29 -7.69 -5.69 6.66
N TYR A 30 -7.22 -4.47 6.44
CA TYR A 30 -5.82 -4.12 6.64
C TYR A 30 -5.50 -4.18 8.13
N PHE A 31 -4.47 -4.93 8.51
CA PHE A 31 -3.99 -5.08 9.87
C PHE A 31 -2.52 -4.69 9.96
N GLU A 32 -2.19 -3.69 10.76
CA GLU A 32 -0.80 -3.31 11.03
C GLU A 32 -0.53 -3.41 12.51
N LYS A 33 0.43 -4.26 12.86
CA LYS A 33 0.87 -4.42 14.24
C LYS A 33 1.80 -3.27 14.62
N VAL A 34 1.44 -2.52 15.67
CA VAL A 34 2.31 -1.47 16.25
C VAL A 34 3.13 -2.07 17.39
N TYR A 35 2.48 -2.72 18.34
CA TYR A 35 3.11 -3.38 19.48
C TYR A 35 2.37 -4.68 19.80
N GLY A 36 3.10 -5.68 20.32
CA GLY A 36 2.57 -6.98 20.68
C GLY A 36 3.30 -8.14 20.00
N GLY A 37 3.09 -9.33 20.54
CA GLY A 37 3.74 -10.57 20.11
C GLY A 37 2.73 -11.61 19.62
N HIS A 38 3.09 -12.88 19.81
CA HIS A 38 2.30 -14.03 19.41
C HIS A 38 0.84 -13.98 19.87
N GLY A 39 0.56 -13.57 21.12
CA GLY A 39 -0.80 -13.51 21.66
C GLY A 39 -1.73 -12.53 20.93
N LEU A 40 -1.19 -11.44 20.38
CA LEU A 40 -1.98 -10.51 19.54
C LEU A 40 -2.30 -11.14 18.20
N LEU A 41 -1.29 -11.73 17.55
CA LEU A 41 -1.43 -12.36 16.24
C LEU A 41 -2.41 -13.54 16.30
N LYS A 42 -2.32 -14.35 17.37
CA LYS A 42 -3.20 -15.50 17.59
C LYS A 42 -4.65 -15.08 17.82
N LYS A 43 -4.87 -13.98 18.55
CA LYS A 43 -6.20 -13.40 18.73
C LYS A 43 -6.85 -13.07 17.38
N PHE A 44 -6.11 -12.47 16.44
CA PHE A 44 -6.66 -12.13 15.12
C PHE A 44 -6.89 -13.34 14.22
N SER A 45 -6.02 -14.35 14.30
CA SER A 45 -6.26 -15.64 13.64
C SER A 45 -7.56 -16.28 14.17
N ASN A 46 -7.80 -16.27 15.48
CA ASN A 46 -9.04 -16.78 16.07
C ASN A 46 -10.26 -15.97 15.61
N ILE A 47 -10.21 -14.63 15.66
CA ILE A 47 -11.30 -13.78 15.18
C ILE A 47 -11.63 -14.08 13.70
N SER A 48 -10.61 -14.27 12.86
CA SER A 48 -10.78 -14.64 11.45
C SER A 48 -11.54 -15.96 11.31
N ASN A 49 -11.19 -16.98 12.11
CA ASN A 49 -11.84 -18.28 12.07
C ASN A 49 -13.29 -18.22 12.58
N ASP A 50 -13.53 -17.45 13.64
CA ASP A 50 -14.84 -17.37 14.30
C ASP A 50 -15.85 -16.55 13.49
N THR A 51 -15.38 -15.52 12.78
CA THR A 51 -16.26 -14.54 12.10
C THR A 51 -16.20 -14.59 10.57
N GLY A 52 -15.24 -15.32 10.01
CA GLY A 52 -14.96 -15.34 8.56
C GLY A 52 -14.31 -14.05 8.03
N VAL A 53 -14.00 -13.08 8.89
CA VAL A 53 -13.33 -11.83 8.48
C VAL A 53 -11.87 -12.11 8.12
N VAL A 54 -11.46 -11.76 6.90
CA VAL A 54 -10.08 -11.95 6.44
C VAL A 54 -9.22 -10.73 6.77
N PHE A 55 -8.13 -10.95 7.50
CA PHE A 55 -7.13 -9.93 7.81
C PHE A 55 -5.90 -10.09 6.90
N HIS A 56 -5.50 -9.00 6.25
CA HIS A 56 -4.22 -8.89 5.54
C HIS A 56 -3.27 -8.02 6.35
N SER A 57 -2.08 -8.54 6.61
CA SER A 57 -1.06 -7.78 7.33
C SER A 57 -0.50 -6.63 6.48
N SER A 58 0.03 -5.61 7.15
CA SER A 58 1.07 -4.76 6.57
C SER A 58 2.26 -5.61 6.10
N MET A 59 3.13 -5.04 5.27
CA MET A 59 4.39 -5.71 4.89
C MET A 59 5.18 -6.05 6.15
N ILE A 60 5.74 -7.27 6.19
CA ILE A 60 6.62 -7.73 7.26
C ILE A 60 7.93 -8.20 6.66
N SER A 61 9.00 -8.10 7.44
CA SER A 61 10.32 -8.61 7.04
C SER A 61 10.33 -10.14 7.04
N GLU A 62 11.10 -10.76 6.14
CA GLU A 62 11.13 -12.23 5.99
C GLU A 62 11.54 -12.95 7.29
N ASN A 63 12.43 -12.33 8.09
CA ASN A 63 12.85 -12.87 9.38
C ASN A 63 11.72 -12.93 10.44
N GLN A 64 10.57 -12.29 10.20
CA GLN A 64 9.43 -12.31 11.11
C GLN A 64 8.43 -13.43 10.79
N ILE A 65 8.52 -14.06 9.60
CA ILE A 65 7.53 -15.02 9.08
C ILE A 65 7.20 -16.12 10.10
N ALA A 66 8.21 -16.79 10.68
CA ALA A 66 7.98 -17.88 11.63
C ALA A 66 7.15 -17.46 12.86
N SER A 67 7.31 -16.21 13.34
CA SER A 67 6.53 -15.70 14.47
C SER A 67 5.06 -15.46 14.12
N TRP A 68 4.77 -15.11 12.87
CA TRP A 68 3.40 -14.91 12.37
C TRP A 68 2.73 -16.24 12.05
N GLU A 69 3.43 -17.15 11.38
CA GLU A 69 2.92 -18.47 11.03
C GLU A 69 2.59 -19.31 12.26
N SER A 70 3.47 -19.30 13.29
CA SER A 70 3.18 -19.98 14.56
C SER A 70 1.88 -19.47 15.22
N ALA A 71 1.49 -18.22 14.97
CA ALA A 71 0.26 -17.62 15.49
C ALA A 71 -0.97 -17.90 14.59
N GLY A 72 -0.84 -18.67 13.52
CA GLY A 72 -1.94 -19.05 12.63
C GLY A 72 -2.17 -18.11 11.45
N TRP A 73 -1.15 -17.34 11.05
CA TRP A 73 -1.14 -16.58 9.80
C TRP A 73 -0.48 -17.40 8.68
N CYS A 74 -0.70 -17.02 7.42
CA CYS A 74 -0.05 -17.65 6.28
C CYS A 74 0.56 -16.60 5.33
N VAL A 75 1.64 -16.98 4.64
CA VAL A 75 2.24 -16.12 3.60
C VAL A 75 1.36 -16.16 2.36
N TYR A 76 0.74 -15.02 2.04
CA TYR A 76 -0.09 -14.89 0.84
C TYR A 76 0.72 -14.49 -0.40
N LYS A 77 1.58 -13.48 -0.27
CA LYS A 77 2.44 -12.95 -1.34
C LYS A 77 3.77 -12.47 -0.75
N LYS A 78 4.82 -12.56 -1.57
CA LYS A 78 6.12 -11.94 -1.31
C LYS A 78 6.29 -10.73 -2.23
N LEU A 79 6.76 -9.63 -1.66
CA LEU A 79 7.10 -8.40 -2.39
C LEU A 79 8.60 -8.23 -2.31
N TYR A 80 9.25 -8.01 -3.45
CA TYR A 80 10.67 -7.74 -3.52
C TYR A 80 10.87 -6.23 -3.55
N VAL A 81 11.70 -5.73 -2.65
CA VAL A 81 12.15 -4.33 -2.65
C VAL A 81 13.41 -4.26 -3.49
N CYS A 82 13.34 -3.56 -4.61
CA CYS A 82 14.51 -3.30 -5.45
C CYS A 82 15.20 -2.02 -4.97
N ASP A 83 16.50 -2.12 -4.68
CA ASP A 83 17.36 -0.97 -4.41
C ASP A 83 18.43 -0.90 -5.50
N GLN A 84 18.66 0.30 -6.03
CA GLN A 84 19.58 0.53 -7.13
C GLN A 84 20.29 1.88 -6.97
N ILE A 85 21.63 1.84 -7.02
CA ILE A 85 22.45 3.04 -6.97
C ILE A 85 22.48 3.70 -8.36
N MET A 86 21.70 4.78 -8.52
CA MET A 86 21.56 5.48 -9.80
C MET A 86 22.74 6.39 -10.16
N ARG A 87 23.73 6.57 -9.28
CA ARG A 87 24.85 7.52 -9.44
C ARG A 87 25.73 7.27 -10.68
N TYR A 88 25.71 6.06 -11.22
CA TYR A 88 26.58 5.63 -12.32
C TYR A 88 25.85 5.49 -13.66
N TYR A 89 24.56 5.84 -13.72
CA TYR A 89 23.82 5.80 -14.97
C TYR A 89 23.99 7.12 -15.73
N SER A 90 24.53 7.05 -16.95
CA SER A 90 24.47 8.17 -17.89
C SER A 90 23.02 8.34 -18.34
N SER A 91 22.57 9.58 -18.45
CA SER A 91 21.30 9.91 -19.09
C SER A 91 21.47 9.74 -20.60
N ASP A 92 21.63 8.51 -21.08
CA ASP A 92 21.56 8.25 -22.51
C ASP A 92 20.13 8.60 -22.95
N LYS A 93 20.04 9.50 -23.94
CA LYS A 93 18.80 10.15 -24.35
C LYS A 93 17.72 9.09 -24.63
N MET A 94 16.57 9.24 -23.99
CA MET A 94 15.38 8.52 -24.40
C MET A 94 14.99 8.97 -25.82
N ASP A 95 15.23 8.11 -26.81
CA ASP A 95 14.66 8.26 -28.14
C ASP A 95 13.15 8.10 -28.04
N GLY A 96 12.41 9.16 -28.39
CA GLY A 96 10.94 9.21 -28.31
C GLY A 96 10.46 10.06 -27.14
N VAL A 97 10.34 11.37 -27.39
CA VAL A 97 9.84 12.36 -26.43
C VAL A 97 8.41 12.02 -26.01
N THR A 98 8.25 11.36 -24.86
CA THR A 98 7.01 11.49 -24.09
C THR A 98 7.11 12.75 -23.25
N SER A 99 6.14 13.65 -23.35
CA SER A 99 6.13 14.86 -22.53
C SER A 99 5.91 14.46 -21.08
N ILE A 100 6.98 14.51 -20.28
CA ILE A 100 6.95 14.29 -18.84
C ILE A 100 6.86 15.66 -18.16
N THR A 101 5.87 15.82 -17.30
CA THR A 101 5.75 16.99 -16.43
C THR A 101 5.93 16.58 -14.97
N HIS A 102 6.46 17.49 -14.16
CA HIS A 102 6.69 17.28 -12.73
C HIS A 102 5.95 18.34 -11.92
N LYS A 103 5.41 17.93 -10.77
CA LYS A 103 4.84 18.79 -9.75
C LYS A 103 4.84 18.10 -8.39
N ASN A 104 4.43 18.81 -7.33
CA ASN A 104 4.11 18.17 -6.06
C ASN A 104 2.78 17.41 -6.16
N LEU A 105 2.71 16.24 -5.54
CA LEU A 105 1.47 15.50 -5.36
C LEU A 105 0.55 16.26 -4.39
N GLU A 106 -0.70 16.47 -4.79
CA GLU A 106 -1.71 17.15 -3.99
C GLU A 106 -3.00 16.30 -3.90
N VAL A 107 -3.84 16.57 -2.91
CA VAL A 107 -5.13 15.86 -2.75
C VAL A 107 -6.03 16.01 -3.99
N ALA A 108 -5.93 17.14 -4.69
CA ALA A 108 -6.66 17.38 -5.94
C ALA A 108 -6.29 16.38 -7.05
N ASP A 109 -5.13 15.71 -6.94
CA ASP A 109 -4.66 14.76 -7.95
C ASP A 109 -5.26 13.38 -7.82
N PHE A 110 -5.75 13.03 -6.63
CA PHE A 110 -6.11 11.67 -6.30
C PHE A 110 -7.20 11.12 -7.22
N GLN A 111 -8.19 11.95 -7.57
CA GLN A 111 -9.32 11.48 -8.37
C GLN A 111 -8.88 11.05 -9.78
N TYR A 112 -8.05 11.84 -10.47
CA TYR A 112 -7.62 11.47 -11.82
C TYR A 112 -6.54 10.38 -11.79
N LEU A 113 -5.68 10.37 -10.76
CA LEU A 113 -4.69 9.32 -10.57
C LEU A 113 -5.36 7.98 -10.34
N LEU A 114 -6.38 7.89 -9.46
CA LEU A 114 -7.11 6.64 -9.24
C LEU A 114 -7.75 6.11 -10.53
N LYS A 115 -8.34 6.97 -11.36
CA LYS A 115 -8.91 6.56 -12.66
C LYS A 115 -7.83 6.08 -13.64
N LEU A 116 -6.70 6.79 -13.69
CA LEU A 116 -5.58 6.40 -14.55
C LEU A 116 -5.01 5.05 -14.14
N ASP A 117 -4.81 4.88 -12.85
CA ASP A 117 -4.13 3.76 -12.22
C ASP A 117 -5.06 2.52 -12.26
N GLU A 118 -6.39 2.68 -12.10
CA GLU A 118 -7.40 1.67 -12.42
C GLU A 118 -7.33 1.25 -13.89
N ARG A 119 -7.19 2.20 -14.83
CA ARG A 119 -7.07 1.87 -16.26
C ARG A 119 -5.76 1.14 -16.60
N ILE A 120 -4.65 1.49 -15.96
CA ILE A 120 -3.34 0.87 -16.20
C ILE A 120 -3.31 -0.57 -15.65
N PHE A 121 -3.84 -0.77 -14.44
CA PHE A 121 -3.69 -2.04 -13.73
C PHE A 121 -4.95 -2.92 -13.76
N ASP A 122 -6.10 -2.39 -14.20
CA ASP A 122 -7.40 -3.04 -14.39
C ASP A 122 -7.66 -4.18 -13.39
N ARG A 123 -7.44 -5.44 -13.79
CA ARG A 123 -7.68 -6.64 -12.98
C ARG A 123 -6.84 -6.76 -11.70
N TYR A 124 -5.76 -6.01 -11.60
CA TYR A 124 -4.84 -6.01 -10.45
C TYR A 124 -4.96 -4.75 -9.60
N TRP A 125 -5.93 -3.89 -9.92
CA TRP A 125 -6.16 -2.64 -9.24
C TRP A 125 -6.44 -2.82 -7.75
N ARG A 126 -5.63 -2.18 -6.91
CA ARG A 126 -5.74 -2.25 -5.45
C ARG A 126 -5.53 -0.92 -4.75
N ASN A 127 -5.24 0.15 -5.48
CA ASN A 127 -4.97 1.44 -4.88
C ASN A 127 -6.27 2.10 -4.38
N SER A 128 -6.12 3.10 -3.51
CA SER A 128 -7.26 3.83 -2.95
C SER A 128 -6.87 5.25 -2.59
N SER A 129 -7.86 6.14 -2.43
CA SER A 129 -7.62 7.50 -1.93
C SER A 129 -6.89 7.48 -0.58
N ASN A 130 -7.18 6.51 0.29
CA ASN A 130 -6.50 6.37 1.58
C ASN A 130 -5.02 6.04 1.41
N SER A 131 -4.67 5.21 0.43
CA SER A 131 -3.28 4.89 0.12
C SER A 131 -2.50 6.15 -0.28
N PHE A 132 -3.07 7.01 -1.13
CA PHE A 132 -2.42 8.28 -1.50
C PHE A 132 -2.32 9.26 -0.33
N HIS A 133 -3.33 9.32 0.55
CA HIS A 133 -3.23 10.10 1.79
C HIS A 133 -2.10 9.58 2.70
N GLU A 134 -1.94 8.26 2.80
CA GLU A 134 -0.84 7.64 3.56
C GLU A 134 0.52 7.97 2.93
N THR A 135 0.64 7.96 1.60
CA THR A 135 1.86 8.41 0.89
C THR A 135 2.20 9.87 1.22
N LEU A 136 1.23 10.79 1.08
CA LEU A 136 1.44 12.21 1.40
C LEU A 136 1.91 12.44 2.85
N LYS A 137 1.39 11.65 3.79
CA LYS A 137 1.75 11.78 5.21
C LYS A 137 3.10 11.16 5.55
N SER A 138 3.54 10.16 4.79
CA SER A 138 4.74 9.37 5.10
C SER A 138 6.03 9.95 4.52
N CYS A 139 5.93 10.75 3.46
CA CYS A 139 7.08 11.34 2.77
C CYS A 139 7.12 12.86 2.92
N VAL A 140 8.32 13.41 3.18
CA VAL A 140 8.54 14.86 3.32
C VAL A 140 8.33 15.58 1.98
N ASN A 141 8.80 14.96 0.89
CA ASN A 141 8.59 15.42 -0.47
C ASN A 141 7.83 14.33 -1.22
N ASN A 142 6.78 14.71 -1.93
CA ASN A 142 6.00 13.79 -2.76
C ASN A 142 6.00 14.34 -4.19
N ASN A 143 6.99 13.94 -4.98
CA ASN A 143 7.11 14.40 -6.36
C ASN A 143 6.21 13.55 -7.25
N LEU A 144 5.31 14.19 -7.97
CA LEU A 144 4.46 13.55 -8.97
C LEU A 144 5.02 13.84 -10.36
N PHE A 145 5.39 12.76 -11.05
CA PHE A 145 5.75 12.77 -12.46
C PHE A 145 4.56 12.28 -13.28
N LEU A 146 4.23 12.97 -14.36
CA LEU A 146 3.10 12.65 -15.24
C LEU A 146 3.62 12.50 -16.66
N GLN A 147 3.31 11.37 -17.30
CA GLN A 147 3.68 11.08 -18.67
C GLN A 147 2.47 11.24 -19.59
N LYS A 148 2.62 12.05 -20.64
CA LYS A 148 1.61 12.19 -21.68
C LYS A 148 2.10 11.72 -23.04
N ASN A 149 1.19 11.15 -23.81
CA ASN A 149 1.36 10.82 -25.23
C ASN A 149 0.23 11.48 -26.01
N ASN A 150 0.56 12.31 -27.01
CA ASN A 150 -0.42 13.08 -27.80
C ASN A 150 -1.44 13.86 -26.94
N GLY A 151 -1.00 14.39 -25.79
CA GLY A 151 -1.85 15.14 -24.84
C GLY A 151 -2.64 14.27 -23.85
N GLU A 152 -2.76 12.97 -24.10
CA GLU A 152 -3.41 12.03 -23.19
C GLU A 152 -2.46 11.64 -22.05
N LEU A 153 -2.94 11.69 -20.81
CA LEU A 153 -2.20 11.19 -19.64
C LEU A 153 -2.19 9.65 -19.67
N ILE A 154 -1.01 9.05 -19.76
CA ILE A 154 -0.84 7.60 -19.93
C ILE A 154 -0.10 6.93 -18.77
N GLY A 155 0.60 7.70 -17.93
CA GLY A 155 1.38 7.16 -16.84
C GLY A 155 1.72 8.20 -15.79
N TYR A 156 2.10 7.73 -14.61
CA TYR A 156 2.60 8.57 -13.54
C TYR A 156 3.60 7.81 -12.67
N ALA A 157 4.41 8.55 -11.91
CA ALA A 157 5.26 8.01 -10.86
C ALA A 157 5.25 8.96 -9.66
N ILE A 158 5.33 8.40 -8.45
CA ILE A 158 5.48 9.15 -7.20
C ILE A 158 6.85 8.82 -6.61
N LEU A 159 7.64 9.84 -6.29
CA LEU A 159 9.00 9.75 -5.75
C LEU A 159 9.19 10.65 -4.53
#